data_AF-A0A382CX27-F1
#
_entry.id   AF-A0A382CX27-F1
#
_cell.length_a   1.000
_cell.length_b   1.000
_cell.length_c   1.000
_cell.angle_alpha   90.00
_cell.angle_beta   90.00
_cell.angle_gamma   90.00
#
_symmetry.space_group_name_H-M   'P 1'
#
loop_
_entity.id
_entity.type
_entity.pdbx_description
1 polymer ?
#
loop_
_entity_poly.entity_id
_entity_poly.type
_entity_poly.pdbx_seq_one_letter_code
_entity_poly.pdbx_strand_id
1 'polypeptide(L)'
;MKVTIMGSGTMVPSNERNSSGVLIEHKNTFSMVDLGYGTMHKLLKKGLTYHDIDRIYFTHNHPDHFCDLVPFLFASRYPNDPRIKDLEIIAAPGFKIFFDTLMRAYKNWLIPTSYKVKILEQDEETKLYDGLSVTSKKVKHIELSRGYRFEFPNGKSFAVSGDTDYCAGMIDLGREADLMILECSTPDNLKVQGHMTPTECGKLA
;
A
#
# COMPACT_ATOMS: atom_id res chain seq x y z
N MET A 1 12.76 8.29 -10.56
CA MET A 1 11.34 8.10 -10.23
C MET A 1 10.86 6.90 -11.01
N LYS A 2 10.35 5.88 -10.32
CA LYS A 2 9.81 4.69 -10.96
C LYS A 2 8.69 4.12 -10.10
N VAL A 3 7.59 3.75 -10.74
CA VAL A 3 6.47 3.06 -10.11
C VAL A 3 6.40 1.67 -10.75
N THR A 4 6.38 0.62 -9.93
CA THR A 4 6.33 -0.77 -10.41
C THR A 4 5.18 -1.51 -9.76
N ILE A 5 4.32 -2.13 -10.56
CA ILE A 5 3.31 -3.06 -10.06
C ILE A 5 4.00 -4.32 -9.56
N MET A 6 3.93 -4.56 -8.26
CA MET A 6 4.51 -5.73 -7.59
C MET A 6 3.51 -6.88 -7.52
N GLY A 7 2.21 -6.54 -7.45
CA GLY A 7 1.11 -7.48 -7.62
C GLY A 7 -0.17 -6.78 -8.04
N SER A 8 -1.01 -7.53 -8.75
CA SER A 8 -2.24 -7.07 -9.41
C SER A 8 -3.30 -8.17 -9.45
N GLY A 9 -3.18 -9.10 -8.50
CA GLY A 9 -4.12 -10.17 -8.23
C GLY A 9 -5.09 -9.78 -7.12
N THR A 10 -5.80 -10.77 -6.59
CA THR A 10 -6.82 -10.61 -5.55
C THR A 10 -6.41 -11.38 -4.28
N MET A 11 -7.36 -11.59 -3.37
CA MET A 11 -7.24 -12.53 -2.27
C MET A 11 -7.00 -13.99 -2.68
N VAL A 12 -7.28 -14.37 -3.93
CA VAL A 12 -7.12 -15.75 -4.40
C VAL A 12 -5.65 -16.00 -4.77
N PRO A 13 -4.95 -16.96 -4.12
CA PRO A 13 -3.57 -17.27 -4.46
C PRO A 13 -3.41 -17.65 -5.93
N SER A 14 -2.38 -17.10 -6.58
CA SER A 14 -2.09 -17.35 -7.99
C SER A 14 -0.59 -17.46 -8.23
N ASN A 15 -0.19 -18.38 -9.12
CA ASN A 15 1.19 -18.51 -9.58
C ASN A 15 1.60 -17.38 -10.54
N GLU A 16 0.63 -16.65 -11.09
CA GLU A 16 0.86 -15.60 -12.09
C GLU A 16 0.79 -14.20 -11.48
N ARG A 17 -0.11 -14.01 -10.52
CA ARG A 17 -0.41 -12.69 -9.94
C ARG A 17 -0.33 -12.74 -8.42
N ASN A 18 0.61 -11.99 -7.86
CA ASN A 18 0.62 -11.66 -6.43
C ASN A 18 -0.55 -10.73 -6.10
N SER A 19 -0.97 -10.69 -4.83
CA SER A 19 -1.95 -9.73 -4.34
C SER A 19 -1.43 -8.28 -4.37
N SER A 20 -2.26 -7.31 -3.98
CA SER A 20 -1.97 -5.88 -4.16
C SER A 20 -0.58 -5.46 -3.67
N GLY A 21 0.13 -4.71 -4.50
CA GLY A 21 1.41 -4.11 -4.15
C GLY A 21 1.96 -3.22 -5.26
N VAL A 22 2.38 -2.01 -4.91
CA VAL A 22 3.03 -1.06 -5.83
C VAL A 22 4.32 -0.55 -5.19
N LEU A 23 5.45 -0.74 -5.85
CA LEU A 23 6.75 -0.20 -5.42
C LEU A 23 6.96 1.18 -6.03
N ILE A 24 7.31 2.14 -5.17
CA ILE A 24 7.65 3.52 -5.51
C ILE A 24 9.14 3.72 -5.21
N GLU A 25 9.89 4.09 -6.24
CA GLU A 25 11.33 4.39 -6.16
C GLU A 25 11.52 5.90 -6.34
N HIS A 26 11.86 6.61 -5.26
CA HIS A 26 12.11 8.05 -5.23
C HIS A 26 13.43 8.37 -4.53
N LYS A 27 14.39 8.94 -5.26
CA LYS A 27 15.77 9.15 -4.75
C LYS A 27 16.33 7.82 -4.23
N ASN A 28 16.74 7.76 -2.97
CA ASN A 28 17.21 6.56 -2.28
C ASN A 28 16.16 5.96 -1.33
N THR A 29 14.88 6.29 -1.54
CA THR A 29 13.75 5.83 -0.72
C THR A 29 12.90 4.86 -1.53
N PHE A 30 12.67 3.69 -0.95
CA PHE A 30 11.81 2.64 -1.47
C PHE A 30 10.53 2.56 -0.63
N SER A 31 9.40 2.90 -1.23
CA SER A 31 8.10 2.84 -0.57
C SER A 31 7.20 1.81 -1.22
N MET A 32 6.39 1.13 -0.43
CA MET A 32 5.33 0.23 -0.92
C MET A 32 3.97 0.89 -0.73
N VAL A 33 3.06 0.76 -1.70
CA VAL A 33 1.61 0.88 -1.47
C VAL A 33 1.07 -0.54 -1.43
N ASP A 34 0.49 -0.90 -0.30
CA ASP A 34 0.14 -2.26 0.10
C ASP A 34 1.34 -3.23 0.12
N LEU A 35 1.19 -4.27 0.94
CA LEU A 35 2.13 -5.36 1.12
C LEU A 35 1.35 -6.68 1.11
N GLY A 36 0.69 -6.93 -0.03
CA GLY A 36 -0.10 -8.13 -0.26
C GLY A 36 0.74 -9.40 -0.38
N TYR A 37 0.07 -10.55 -0.30
CA TYR A 37 0.71 -11.86 -0.36
C TYR A 37 1.61 -12.02 -1.60
N GLY A 38 2.86 -12.43 -1.36
CA GLY A 38 3.86 -12.70 -2.40
C GLY A 38 4.73 -11.48 -2.77
N THR A 39 4.44 -10.30 -2.22
CA THR A 39 5.24 -9.09 -2.41
C THR A 39 6.69 -9.28 -1.99
N MET A 40 6.94 -9.96 -0.87
CA MET A 40 8.29 -10.27 -0.38
C MET A 40 9.11 -11.04 -1.43
N HIS A 41 8.52 -12.04 -2.07
CA HIS A 41 9.17 -12.79 -3.15
C HIS A 41 9.39 -11.94 -4.40
N LYS A 42 8.48 -11.01 -4.70
CA LYS A 42 8.62 -10.10 -5.84
C LYS A 42 9.75 -9.09 -5.64
N LEU A 43 9.95 -8.61 -4.40
CA LEU A 43 11.10 -7.78 -4.04
C LEU A 43 12.41 -8.52 -4.38
N LEU A 44 12.54 -9.78 -3.94
CA LEU A 44 13.73 -10.60 -4.22
C LEU A 44 14.00 -10.75 -5.72
N LYS A 45 12.95 -10.98 -6.52
CA LYS A 45 13.05 -11.04 -8.00
C LYS A 45 13.52 -9.71 -8.62
N LYS A 46 13.34 -8.58 -7.93
CA LYS A 46 13.85 -7.26 -8.34
C LYS A 46 15.24 -6.95 -7.79
N GLY A 47 15.87 -7.87 -7.06
CA GLY A 47 17.14 -7.62 -6.38
C GLY A 47 17.00 -6.72 -5.15
N LEU A 48 15.79 -6.58 -4.61
CA LEU A 48 15.50 -5.87 -3.37
C LEU A 48 15.10 -6.87 -2.29
N THR A 49 15.17 -6.46 -1.05
CA THR A 49 14.77 -7.22 0.12
C THR A 49 13.87 -6.37 1.01
N TYR A 50 13.33 -6.98 2.06
CA TYR A 50 12.63 -6.24 3.10
C TYR A 50 13.53 -5.28 3.87
N HIS A 51 14.87 -5.35 3.76
CA HIS A 51 15.79 -4.36 4.36
C HIS A 51 15.78 -3.02 3.61
N ASP A 52 15.43 -3.03 2.33
CA ASP A 52 15.50 -1.85 1.47
C ASP A 52 14.32 -0.90 1.68
N ILE A 53 13.14 -1.45 2.02
CA ILE A 53 11.89 -0.71 2.17
C ILE A 53 11.97 0.28 3.33
N ASP A 54 11.73 1.56 3.07
CA ASP A 54 11.72 2.63 4.07
C ASP A 54 10.31 2.88 4.61
N ARG A 55 9.30 2.71 3.75
CA ARG A 55 7.93 3.12 4.04
C ARG A 55 6.88 2.21 3.40
N ILE A 56 5.77 2.01 4.09
CA ILE A 56 4.61 1.28 3.57
C ILE A 56 3.37 2.15 3.75
N TYR A 57 2.61 2.37 2.68
CA TYR A 57 1.31 3.00 2.68
C TYR A 57 0.25 1.91 2.54
N PHE A 58 -0.58 1.69 3.54
CA PHE A 58 -1.70 0.76 3.42
C PHE A 58 -2.95 1.49 2.96
N THR A 59 -3.56 0.99 1.90
CA THR A 59 -4.86 1.47 1.43
C THR A 59 -5.95 1.07 2.41
N HIS A 60 -5.93 -0.17 2.89
CA HIS A 60 -6.81 -0.69 3.94
C HIS A 60 -6.22 -1.97 4.54
N ASN A 61 -6.97 -2.63 5.45
CA ASN A 61 -6.48 -3.77 6.23
C ASN A 61 -7.05 -5.14 5.81
N HIS A 62 -7.53 -5.29 4.58
CA HIS A 62 -7.84 -6.63 4.08
C HIS A 62 -6.56 -7.48 3.98
N PRO A 63 -6.67 -8.81 4.19
CA PRO A 63 -5.52 -9.70 4.20
C PRO A 63 -4.64 -9.58 2.95
N ASP A 64 -5.24 -9.50 1.77
CA ASP A 64 -4.53 -9.47 0.50
C ASP A 64 -3.83 -8.13 0.19
N HIS A 65 -4.02 -7.11 1.03
CA HIS A 65 -3.30 -5.84 0.96
C HIS A 65 -2.19 -5.70 2.01
N PHE A 66 -2.14 -6.58 3.01
CA PHE A 66 -1.23 -6.39 4.16
C PHE A 66 -0.50 -7.65 4.63
N CYS A 67 -0.95 -8.86 4.25
CA CYS A 67 -0.50 -10.11 4.85
C CYS A 67 1.02 -10.32 4.87
N ASP A 68 1.76 -9.82 3.88
CA ASP A 68 3.22 -9.95 3.85
C ASP A 68 3.92 -9.08 4.91
N LEU A 69 3.19 -8.23 5.65
CA LEU A 69 3.71 -7.49 6.79
C LEU A 69 4.11 -8.43 7.94
N VAL A 70 3.37 -9.52 8.14
CA VAL A 70 3.69 -10.51 9.19
C VAL A 70 5.06 -11.16 8.94
N PRO A 71 5.32 -11.81 7.79
CA PRO A 71 6.65 -12.34 7.49
C PRO A 71 7.71 -11.25 7.35
N PHE A 72 7.37 -10.04 6.89
CA PHE A 72 8.31 -8.90 6.90
C PHE A 72 8.83 -8.61 8.31
N LEU A 73 7.92 -8.42 9.29
CA LEU A 73 8.28 -8.10 10.67
C LEU A 73 9.02 -9.26 11.34
N PHE A 74 8.61 -10.49 11.06
CA PHE A 74 9.25 -11.67 11.62
C PHE A 74 10.67 -11.89 11.07
N ALA A 75 10.84 -11.82 9.74
CA ALA A 75 12.15 -11.96 9.08
C ALA A 75 13.13 -10.85 9.51
N SER A 76 12.62 -9.64 9.77
CA SER A 76 13.40 -8.50 10.26
C SER A 76 14.12 -8.74 11.59
N ARG A 77 13.82 -9.83 12.29
CA ARG A 77 14.44 -10.22 13.56
C ARG A 77 15.45 -11.36 13.43
N TYR A 78 15.76 -11.80 12.22
CA TYR A 78 16.69 -12.89 12.03
C TYR A 78 18.06 -12.56 12.64
N PRO A 79 18.58 -13.33 13.61
CA PRO A 79 19.76 -12.91 14.39
C PRO A 79 21.03 -12.66 13.57
N ASN A 80 21.20 -13.38 12.46
CA ASN A 80 22.37 -13.24 11.59
C ASN A 80 22.23 -12.10 10.57
N ASP A 81 21.01 -11.59 10.36
CA ASP A 81 20.72 -10.52 9.41
C ASP A 81 19.54 -9.68 9.92
N PRO A 82 19.69 -9.00 11.07
CA PRO A 82 18.61 -8.21 11.62
C PRO A 82 18.43 -6.94 10.80
N ARG A 83 17.18 -6.54 10.58
CA ARG A 83 16.90 -5.23 9.99
C ARG A 83 17.28 -4.14 11.01
N ILE A 84 18.07 -3.15 10.58
CA ILE A 84 18.46 -2.00 11.41
C ILE A 84 17.80 -0.68 10.97
N LYS A 85 17.26 -0.65 9.74
CA LYS A 85 16.62 0.53 9.17
C LYS A 85 15.22 0.69 9.76
N ASP A 86 14.89 1.87 10.28
CA ASP A 86 13.54 2.18 10.74
C ASP A 86 12.50 2.03 9.62
N LEU A 87 11.25 1.79 9.98
CA LEU A 87 10.14 1.61 9.05
C LEU A 87 9.02 2.57 9.40
N GLU A 88 8.53 3.32 8.41
CA GLU A 88 7.29 4.09 8.55
C GLU A 88 6.12 3.35 7.91
N ILE A 89 4.99 3.28 8.62
CA ILE A 89 3.74 2.73 8.10
C ILE A 89 2.71 3.85 8.11
N ILE A 90 2.21 4.22 6.94
CA ILE A 90 1.17 5.24 6.76
C ILE A 90 -0.13 4.50 6.46
N ALA A 91 -1.20 4.84 7.19
CA ALA A 91 -2.50 4.21 7.04
C ALA A 91 -3.60 5.12 7.57
N ALA A 92 -4.87 4.74 7.37
CA ALA A 92 -6.01 5.49 7.89
C ALA A 92 -6.05 5.56 9.43
N PRO A 93 -6.71 6.58 10.01
CA PRO A 93 -7.03 6.60 11.44
C PRO A 93 -7.73 5.32 11.90
N GLY A 94 -7.27 4.75 13.02
CA GLY A 94 -7.75 3.47 13.54
C GLY A 94 -6.86 2.28 13.13
N PHE A 95 -5.97 2.44 12.15
CA PHE A 95 -5.01 1.39 11.78
C PHE A 95 -4.09 1.01 12.94
N LYS A 96 -3.71 1.95 13.80
CA LYS A 96 -2.85 1.63 14.96
C LYS A 96 -3.51 0.62 15.89
N ILE A 97 -4.83 0.71 16.09
CA ILE A 97 -5.59 -0.23 16.93
C ILE A 97 -5.57 -1.64 16.30
N PHE A 98 -5.76 -1.71 14.98
CA PHE A 98 -5.64 -2.95 14.23
C PHE A 98 -4.22 -3.54 14.35
N PHE A 99 -3.19 -2.73 14.11
CA PHE A 99 -1.78 -3.13 14.20
C PHE A 99 -1.43 -3.64 15.60
N ASP A 100 -1.76 -2.90 16.66
CA ASP A 100 -1.49 -3.32 18.05
C ASP A 100 -2.22 -4.64 18.39
N THR A 101 -3.40 -4.88 17.82
CA THR A 101 -4.15 -6.12 17.99
C THR A 101 -3.47 -7.30 17.30
N LEU A 102 -3.01 -7.11 16.07
CA LEU A 102 -2.20 -8.10 15.34
C LEU A 102 -0.92 -8.44 16.11
N MET A 103 -0.19 -7.41 16.58
CA MET A 103 1.04 -7.60 17.35
C MET A 103 0.78 -8.42 18.62
N ARG A 104 -0.32 -8.15 19.33
CA ARG A 104 -0.73 -8.95 20.50
C ARG A 104 -1.03 -10.40 20.16
N ALA A 105 -1.66 -10.67 19.01
CA ALA A 105 -1.95 -12.04 18.58
C ALA A 105 -0.68 -12.88 18.39
N TYR A 106 0.40 -12.26 17.91
CA TYR A 106 1.72 -12.89 17.74
C TYR A 106 2.67 -12.69 18.94
N LYS A 107 2.21 -12.06 20.03
CA LYS A 107 3.03 -11.77 21.23
C LYS A 107 4.34 -11.07 20.84
N ASN A 108 5.47 -11.57 21.33
CA ASN A 108 6.78 -10.96 21.08
C ASN A 108 7.32 -11.27 19.69
N TRP A 109 6.70 -12.15 18.88
CA TRP A 109 7.29 -12.66 17.64
C TRP A 109 7.46 -11.59 16.55
N LEU A 110 6.58 -10.60 16.50
CA LEU A 110 6.63 -9.53 15.50
C LEU A 110 7.28 -8.23 15.99
N ILE A 111 7.57 -8.11 17.30
CA ILE A 111 8.09 -6.87 17.89
C ILE A 111 9.51 -6.59 17.38
N PRO A 112 9.75 -5.46 16.70
CA PRO A 112 11.09 -5.05 16.27
C PRO A 112 12.08 -4.96 17.45
N THR A 113 13.29 -5.49 17.26
CA THR A 113 14.35 -5.50 18.30
C THR A 113 15.54 -4.59 17.97
N SER A 114 15.75 -4.27 16.70
CA SER A 114 16.95 -3.58 16.17
C SER A 114 16.62 -2.33 15.35
N TYR A 115 15.33 -2.03 15.16
CA TYR A 115 14.82 -0.87 14.44
C TYR A 115 13.46 -0.45 15.03
N LYS A 116 12.96 0.71 14.64
CA LYS A 116 11.65 1.22 15.06
C LYS A 116 10.64 1.11 13.94
N VAL A 117 9.41 0.75 14.30
CA VAL A 117 8.24 0.88 13.42
C VAL A 117 7.44 2.09 13.90
N LYS A 118 7.25 3.07 13.02
CA LYS A 118 6.47 4.28 13.28
C LYS A 118 5.17 4.22 12.50
N ILE A 119 4.05 4.11 13.22
CA ILE A 119 2.72 4.21 12.61
C ILE A 119 2.33 5.69 12.50
N LEU A 120 1.99 6.12 11.29
CA LEU A 120 1.60 7.47 10.94
C LEU A 120 0.18 7.43 10.37
N GLU A 121 -0.81 7.77 11.19
CA GLU A 121 -2.18 7.83 10.71
C GLU A 121 -2.41 9.09 9.87
N GLN A 122 -2.97 8.91 8.68
CA GLN A 122 -3.26 9.97 7.71
C GLN A 122 -4.68 9.79 7.15
N ASP A 123 -5.54 10.80 7.30
CA ASP A 123 -6.94 10.71 6.90
C ASP A 123 -7.23 11.32 5.53
N GLU A 124 -7.68 12.58 5.49
CA GLU A 124 -8.01 13.32 4.27
C GLU A 124 -7.17 14.60 4.18
N GLU A 125 -5.87 14.41 4.04
CA GLU A 125 -4.88 15.49 4.11
C GLU A 125 -3.70 15.21 3.16
N THR A 126 -2.86 16.23 2.99
CA THR A 126 -1.59 16.11 2.24
C THR A 126 -0.42 16.26 3.19
N LYS A 127 0.52 15.32 3.15
CA LYS A 127 1.75 15.32 3.95
C LYS A 127 2.98 15.14 3.06
N LEU A 128 4.11 15.70 3.49
CA LEU A 128 5.39 15.57 2.80
C LEU A 128 6.23 14.45 3.44
N TYR A 129 6.75 13.57 2.58
CA TYR A 129 7.62 12.45 2.96
C TYR A 129 8.87 12.48 2.08
N ASP A 130 10.00 12.93 2.62
CA ASP A 130 11.28 13.02 1.87
C ASP A 130 11.21 13.87 0.58
N GLY A 131 10.30 14.85 0.58
CA GLY A 131 9.99 15.72 -0.56
C GLY A 131 8.94 15.16 -1.52
N LEU A 132 8.38 13.98 -1.26
CA LEU A 132 7.21 13.44 -1.95
C LEU A 132 5.94 13.96 -1.28
N SER A 133 5.10 14.68 -2.01
CA SER A 133 3.79 15.10 -1.53
C SER A 133 2.81 13.94 -1.65
N VAL A 134 2.17 13.56 -0.54
CA VAL A 134 1.24 12.43 -0.49
C VAL A 134 -0.09 12.88 0.07
N THR A 135 -1.09 12.92 -0.81
CA THR A 135 -2.48 13.21 -0.46
C THR A 135 -3.23 11.90 -0.28
N SER A 136 -4.02 11.80 0.79
CA SER A 136 -4.95 10.69 0.99
C SER A 136 -6.39 11.20 0.99
N LYS A 137 -7.33 10.34 0.56
CA LYS A 137 -8.77 10.60 0.61
C LYS A 137 -9.51 9.33 1.01
N LYS A 138 -10.66 9.50 1.70
CA LYS A 138 -11.59 8.39 1.92
C LYS A 138 -12.11 7.87 0.58
N VAL A 139 -12.16 6.55 0.46
CA VAL A 139 -12.70 5.86 -0.71
C VAL A 139 -13.80 4.88 -0.29
N LYS A 140 -14.63 4.44 -1.23
CA LYS A 140 -15.89 3.74 -0.96
C LYS A 140 -15.67 2.22 -0.94
N HIS A 141 -15.16 1.71 0.18
CA HIS A 141 -15.00 0.27 0.45
C HIS A 141 -15.30 -0.09 1.92
N ILE A 142 -14.32 0.06 2.81
CA ILE A 142 -14.47 -0.06 4.28
C ILE A 142 -13.94 1.21 4.99
N GLU A 143 -14.24 1.41 6.29
CA GLU A 143 -13.89 2.66 7.02
C GLU A 143 -12.39 3.01 6.95
N LEU A 144 -11.50 2.01 6.99
CA LEU A 144 -10.05 2.22 6.91
C LEU A 144 -9.55 2.49 5.48
N SER A 145 -10.41 2.51 4.47
CA SER A 145 -9.99 2.60 3.06
C SER A 145 -9.59 4.01 2.66
N ARG A 146 -8.36 4.16 2.19
CA ARG A 146 -7.84 5.39 1.61
C ARG A 146 -7.24 5.09 0.24
N GLY A 147 -7.55 5.95 -0.71
CA GLY A 147 -6.74 6.12 -1.92
C GLY A 147 -5.61 7.11 -1.64
N TYR A 148 -4.55 7.04 -2.42
CA TYR A 148 -3.40 7.94 -2.32
C TYR A 148 -3.07 8.59 -3.65
N ARG A 149 -2.69 9.86 -3.64
CA ARG A 149 -2.01 10.56 -4.73
C ARG A 149 -0.61 10.91 -4.27
N PHE A 150 0.36 10.59 -5.10
CA PHE A 150 1.76 10.91 -4.89
C PHE A 150 2.18 11.94 -5.94
N GLU A 151 2.73 13.05 -5.50
CA GLU A 151 3.22 14.13 -6.36
C GLU A 151 4.69 14.41 -6.07
N PHE A 152 5.49 14.28 -7.11
CA PHE A 152 6.94 14.40 -7.07
C PHE A 152 7.37 15.87 -7.25
N PRO A 153 8.57 16.26 -6.77
CA PRO A 153 9.07 17.63 -6.91
C PRO A 153 9.17 18.18 -8.34
N ASN A 154 9.19 17.30 -9.34
CA ASN A 154 9.21 17.68 -10.76
C ASN A 154 7.80 17.88 -11.36
N GLY A 155 6.75 17.90 -10.52
CA GLY A 155 5.36 18.08 -10.91
C GLY A 155 4.67 16.83 -11.45
N LYS A 156 5.37 15.69 -11.59
CA LYS A 156 4.74 14.43 -11.98
C LYS A 156 3.95 13.85 -10.82
N SER A 157 2.82 13.21 -11.12
CA SER A 157 1.97 12.60 -10.10
C SER A 157 1.34 11.30 -10.55
N PHE A 158 0.98 10.46 -9.58
CA PHE A 158 0.14 9.30 -9.83
C PHE A 158 -0.79 9.03 -8.65
N ALA A 159 -1.92 8.41 -8.93
CA ALA A 159 -2.89 8.01 -7.93
C ALA A 159 -3.02 6.47 -7.86
N VAL A 160 -3.23 5.94 -6.66
CA VAL A 160 -3.53 4.53 -6.38
C VAL A 160 -4.84 4.47 -5.62
N SER A 161 -5.81 3.71 -6.12
CA SER A 161 -7.15 3.67 -5.53
C SER A 161 -7.24 2.85 -4.25
N GLY A 162 -6.45 1.78 -4.15
CA GLY A 162 -6.83 0.64 -3.31
C GLY A 162 -8.13 0.01 -3.82
N ASP A 163 -8.81 -0.74 -2.97
CA ASP A 163 -10.17 -1.20 -3.26
C ASP A 163 -11.17 -0.07 -3.02
N THR A 164 -12.03 0.17 -4.00
CA THR A 164 -13.09 1.18 -3.93
C THR A 164 -14.09 1.02 -5.05
N ASP A 165 -15.32 1.47 -4.77
CA ASP A 165 -16.33 1.84 -5.76
C ASP A 165 -16.04 3.23 -6.36
N TYR A 166 -16.73 3.59 -7.44
CA TYR A 166 -16.65 4.95 -7.99
C TYR A 166 -17.10 5.99 -6.94
N CYS A 167 -16.23 6.95 -6.61
CA CYS A 167 -16.49 7.92 -5.55
C CYS A 167 -15.74 9.24 -5.71
N ALA A 168 -16.20 10.29 -5.02
CA ALA A 168 -15.63 11.64 -5.07
C ALA A 168 -14.15 11.69 -4.63
N GLY A 169 -13.77 10.92 -3.60
CA GLY A 169 -12.39 10.85 -3.13
C GLY A 169 -11.44 10.38 -4.23
N MET A 170 -11.85 9.37 -5.02
CA MET A 170 -11.03 8.90 -6.13
C MET A 170 -11.00 9.88 -7.31
N ILE A 171 -12.13 10.56 -7.60
CA ILE A 171 -12.16 11.65 -8.61
C ILE A 171 -11.16 12.75 -8.23
N ASP A 172 -11.14 13.18 -6.97
CA ASP A 172 -10.25 14.25 -6.52
C ASP A 172 -8.78 13.83 -6.54
N LEU A 173 -8.46 12.59 -6.15
CA LEU A 173 -7.09 12.07 -6.23
C LEU A 173 -6.61 11.92 -7.69
N GLY A 174 -7.49 11.51 -8.60
CA GLY A 174 -7.18 11.28 -10.01
C GLY A 174 -7.12 12.54 -10.87
N ARG A 175 -7.73 13.65 -10.44
CA ARG A 175 -7.82 14.87 -11.24
C ARG A 175 -6.43 15.37 -11.66
N GLU A 176 -6.20 15.38 -12.98
CA GLU A 176 -4.92 15.80 -13.60
C GLU A 176 -3.70 14.96 -13.19
N ALA A 177 -3.90 13.76 -12.64
CA ALA A 177 -2.79 12.85 -12.38
C ALA A 177 -2.18 12.33 -13.68
N ASP A 178 -0.85 12.21 -13.77
CA ASP A 178 -0.19 11.66 -14.97
C ASP A 178 -0.45 10.15 -15.14
N LEU A 179 -0.78 9.46 -14.05
CA LEU A 179 -1.05 8.02 -14.01
C LEU A 179 -2.08 7.70 -12.92
N MET A 180 -3.03 6.82 -13.24
CA MET A 180 -3.95 6.25 -12.26
C MET A 180 -3.79 4.73 -12.25
N ILE A 181 -3.54 4.17 -11.06
CA ILE A 181 -3.54 2.73 -10.79
C ILE A 181 -4.84 2.43 -10.06
N LEU A 182 -5.82 1.95 -10.82
CA LEU A 182 -7.17 1.69 -10.33
C LEU A 182 -7.39 0.19 -10.15
N GLU A 183 -8.10 -0.17 -9.07
CA GLU A 183 -8.70 -1.49 -9.00
C GLU A 183 -9.76 -1.66 -10.10
N CYS A 184 -9.98 -2.89 -10.53
CA CYS A 184 -10.94 -3.21 -11.58
C CYS A 184 -11.35 -4.67 -11.43
N SER A 185 -12.02 -4.97 -10.32
CA SER A 185 -12.16 -6.35 -9.81
C SER A 185 -13.12 -7.22 -10.61
N THR A 186 -14.15 -6.64 -11.23
CA THR A 186 -15.21 -7.40 -11.92
C THR A 186 -15.63 -6.75 -13.23
N PRO A 187 -16.07 -7.53 -14.25
CA PRO A 187 -16.74 -6.99 -15.43
C PRO A 187 -18.03 -6.25 -15.07
N ASP A 188 -18.47 -5.31 -15.92
CA ASP A 188 -19.64 -4.44 -15.69
C ASP A 188 -20.91 -5.21 -15.28
N ASN A 189 -21.15 -6.38 -15.87
CA ASN A 189 -22.34 -7.19 -15.61
C ASN A 189 -22.28 -7.99 -14.29
N LEU A 190 -21.15 -7.96 -13.58
CA LEU A 190 -20.89 -8.66 -12.33
C LEU A 190 -20.50 -7.69 -11.20
N LYS A 191 -20.93 -6.43 -11.28
CA LYS A 191 -20.64 -5.38 -10.30
C LYS A 191 -20.81 -5.85 -8.86
N VAL A 192 -19.77 -5.62 -8.06
CA VAL A 192 -19.79 -5.81 -6.61
C VAL A 192 -19.77 -4.45 -5.92
N GLN A 193 -20.58 -4.28 -4.88
CA GLN A 193 -20.55 -3.06 -4.06
C GLN A 193 -19.17 -2.92 -3.41
N GLY A 194 -18.59 -1.72 -3.45
CA GLY A 194 -17.25 -1.49 -2.91
C GLY A 194 -16.10 -1.68 -3.92
N HIS A 195 -16.38 -2.12 -5.15
CA HIS A 195 -15.36 -2.38 -6.17
C HIS A 195 -15.70 -1.84 -7.55
N MET A 196 -14.75 -1.23 -8.25
CA MET A 196 -14.99 -0.66 -9.59
C MET A 196 -15.05 -1.71 -10.70
N THR A 197 -15.82 -1.36 -11.72
CA THR A 197 -15.89 -2.05 -13.02
C THR A 197 -15.06 -1.31 -14.09
N PRO A 198 -14.72 -1.94 -15.23
CA PRO A 198 -14.02 -1.27 -16.33
C PRO A 198 -14.68 0.04 -16.77
N THR A 199 -16.01 0.10 -16.86
CA THR A 199 -16.71 1.33 -17.25
C THR A 199 -16.56 2.43 -16.19
N GLU A 200 -16.54 2.09 -14.90
CA GLU A 200 -16.32 3.08 -13.83
C GLU A 200 -14.88 3.60 -13.80
N CYS A 201 -13.91 2.71 -14.02
CA CYS A 201 -12.51 3.11 -14.20
C CYS A 201 -12.35 4.05 -15.40
N GLY A 202 -13.02 3.75 -16.52
CA GLY A 202 -13.01 4.60 -17.72
C GLY A 202 -13.68 5.96 -17.54
N LYS A 203 -14.52 6.16 -16.51
CA LYS A 203 -15.07 7.48 -16.15
C LYS A 203 -14.11 8.31 -15.30
N LEU A 204 -13.18 7.67 -14.60
CA LEU A 204 -12.18 8.33 -13.76
C LEU A 204 -10.96 8.78 -14.56
N ALA A 205 -10.58 8.02 -15.59
CA ALA A 205 -9.47 8.30 -16.51
C ALA A 205 -9.84 9.37 -17.54
#